data_AF-A0A953W7X9-F1
#
_entry.id   AF-A0A953W7X9-F1
#
_cell.length_a   1.000
_cell.length_b   1.000
_cell.length_c   1.000
_cell.angle_alpha   90.00
_cell.angle_beta   90.00
_cell.angle_gamma   90.00
#
_symmetry.space_group_name_H-M   'P 1'
#
loop_
_entity.id
_entity.type
_entity.pdbx_description
1 polymer ?
#
loop_
_entity_poly.entity_id
_entity_poly.type
_entity_poly.pdbx_seq_one_letter_code
_entity_poly.pdbx_strand_id
1 'polypeptide(L)'
;DLIRTRVALMEPAPDELVVDNPLGVIPTLVLDDGTSIFDSVVICEYLDHCYGAQTLFPPPSPARWNCLTRHTIANGALDALILLRNERQKPEGRSTPEWIDKFSSKVTQSLDRIETLINARTGAAPDIGDIACACFVGYLDFRFQEIGWRKGRPNLNFWFAAFSERPSMIATSVIDDS
;
A
#
# COMPACT_ATOMS: atom_id res chain seq x y z
N ASP A 1 17.16 -10.20 9.89
CA ASP A 1 16.06 -11.19 10.01
C ASP A 1 14.71 -10.52 9.90
N LEU A 2 13.66 -11.27 9.52
CA LEU A 2 12.28 -10.77 9.53
C LEU A 2 11.60 -11.16 10.84
N ILE A 3 11.08 -10.19 11.58
CA ILE A 3 10.31 -10.40 12.81
C ILE A 3 8.84 -10.20 12.49
N ARG A 4 8.02 -11.21 12.79
CA ARG A 4 6.58 -11.13 12.60
C ARG A 4 5.95 -10.37 13.77
N THR A 5 5.36 -9.22 13.47
CA THR A 5 4.72 -8.35 14.47
C THR A 5 3.27 -8.09 14.10
N ARG A 6 2.35 -8.30 15.04
CA ARG A 6 0.92 -8.02 14.86
C ARG A 6 0.59 -6.62 15.37
N VAL A 7 -0.04 -5.82 14.52
CA VAL A 7 -0.55 -4.47 14.87
C VAL A 7 -2.04 -4.42 14.51
N ALA A 8 -2.85 -3.91 15.43
CA ALA A 8 -4.28 -3.71 15.22
C ALA A 8 -4.70 -2.35 15.82
N LEU A 9 -5.58 -1.60 15.14
CA LEU A 9 -5.95 -0.25 15.58
C LEU A 9 -6.60 -0.23 16.98
N MET A 10 -7.31 -1.30 17.34
CA MET A 10 -8.06 -1.39 18.59
C MET A 10 -7.24 -1.99 19.75
N GLU A 11 -5.97 -2.33 19.51
CA GLU A 11 -5.06 -2.93 20.50
C GLU A 11 -3.82 -2.02 20.63
N PRO A 12 -3.18 -1.95 21.81
CA PRO A 12 -1.89 -1.26 21.92
C PRO A 12 -0.85 -1.95 21.03
N ALA A 13 0.03 -1.16 20.41
CA ALA A 13 1.16 -1.71 19.67
C ALA A 13 2.11 -2.45 20.63
N PRO A 14 2.78 -3.53 20.18
CA PRO A 14 3.75 -4.25 21.02
C PRO A 14 4.88 -3.34 21.48
N ASP A 15 5.26 -3.42 22.77
CA ASP A 15 6.29 -2.56 23.37
C ASP A 15 7.62 -2.60 22.59
N GLU A 16 8.00 -3.80 22.13
CA GLU A 16 9.19 -4.05 21.31
C GLU A 16 9.18 -3.20 20.03
N LEU A 17 8.03 -3.08 19.36
CA LEU A 17 7.88 -2.25 18.17
C LEU A 17 7.92 -0.77 18.53
N VAL A 18 7.35 -0.37 19.66
CA VAL A 18 7.30 1.05 20.09
C VAL A 18 8.70 1.58 20.42
N VAL A 19 9.59 0.72 20.93
CA VAL A 19 11.01 1.05 21.13
C VAL A 19 11.67 1.45 19.82
N ASP A 20 11.43 0.69 18.74
CA ASP A 20 12.05 0.94 17.43
C ASP A 20 11.32 2.02 16.62
N ASN A 21 9.99 2.06 16.72
CA ASN A 21 9.12 2.97 16.00
C ASN A 21 8.03 3.51 16.94
N PRO A 22 8.12 4.78 17.37
CA PRO A 22 7.17 5.36 18.33
C PRO A 22 5.75 5.53 17.78
N LEU A 23 5.55 5.38 16.46
CA LEU A 23 4.22 5.36 15.86
C LEU A 23 3.52 4.00 16.03
N GLY A 24 4.24 2.95 16.40
CA GLY A 24 3.69 1.61 16.59
C GLY A 24 3.18 0.98 15.29
N VAL A 25 3.77 1.32 14.15
CA VAL A 25 3.34 0.85 12.82
C VAL A 25 4.38 -0.06 12.17
N ILE A 26 3.90 -0.92 11.27
CA ILE A 26 4.73 -1.74 10.39
C ILE A 26 4.56 -1.29 8.93
N PRO A 27 5.59 -1.47 8.07
CA PRO A 27 6.91 -2.01 8.38
C PRO A 27 7.81 -1.02 9.13
N THR A 28 8.75 -1.56 9.90
CA THR A 28 9.87 -0.84 10.55
C THR A 28 11.15 -1.61 10.22
N LEU A 29 12.18 -0.92 9.72
CA LEU A 29 13.49 -1.52 9.43
C LEU A 29 14.49 -1.05 10.47
N VAL A 30 15.06 -1.98 11.24
CA VAL A 30 16.18 -1.71 12.15
C VAL A 30 17.48 -2.13 11.46
N LEU A 31 18.43 -1.21 11.34
CA LEU A 31 19.74 -1.44 10.74
C LEU A 31 20.71 -2.12 11.71
N ASP A 32 21.83 -2.62 11.19
CA ASP A 32 22.86 -3.30 11.98
C ASP A 32 23.46 -2.41 13.10
N ASP A 33 23.41 -1.08 12.94
CA ASP A 33 23.87 -0.12 13.95
C ASP A 33 22.79 0.27 14.98
N GLY A 34 21.59 -0.32 14.88
CA GLY A 34 20.44 -0.04 15.73
C GLY A 34 19.58 1.14 15.28
N THR A 35 19.90 1.79 14.15
CA THR A 35 19.06 2.87 13.60
C THR A 35 17.75 2.32 13.04
N SER A 36 16.62 2.90 13.45
CA SER A 36 15.30 2.57 12.90
C SER A 36 14.89 3.49 11.74
N ILE A 37 14.41 2.91 10.65
CA ILE A 37 13.89 3.59 9.46
C ILE A 37 12.42 3.19 9.26
N PHE A 38 11.57 4.19 9.10
CA PHE A 38 10.13 4.07 8.84
C PHE A 38 9.62 5.38 8.21
N ASP A 39 8.49 5.38 7.50
CA ASP A 39 7.57 4.29 7.18
C ASP A 39 7.98 3.51 5.90
N SER A 40 7.02 2.84 5.25
CA SER A 40 7.26 1.98 4.08
C SER A 40 7.97 2.69 2.92
N VAL A 41 7.64 3.96 2.62
CA VAL A 41 8.25 4.64 1.46
C VAL A 41 9.71 5.00 1.73
N VAL A 42 10.03 5.38 2.97
CA VAL A 42 11.39 5.69 3.40
C VAL A 42 12.25 4.41 3.36
N ILE A 43 11.71 3.30 3.85
CA ILE A 43 12.35 1.98 3.78
C ILE A 43 12.60 1.59 2.32
N CYS A 44 11.60 1.75 1.44
CA CYS A 44 11.75 1.42 0.02
C CYS A 44 12.82 2.28 -0.67
N GLU A 45 12.89 3.59 -0.41
CA GLU A 45 13.91 4.47 -1.00
C GLU A 45 15.30 4.13 -0.48
N TYR A 46 15.44 3.84 0.82
CA TYR A 46 16.69 3.35 1.42
C TYR A 46 17.16 2.05 0.77
N LEU A 47 16.27 1.06 0.62
CA LEU A 47 16.63 -0.23 0.03
C LEU A 47 16.95 -0.13 -1.47
N ASP A 48 16.23 0.72 -2.23
CA ASP A 48 16.57 0.99 -3.64
C ASP A 48 17.94 1.68 -3.76
N HIS A 49 18.30 2.54 -2.81
CA HIS A 49 19.61 3.17 -2.75
C HIS A 49 20.74 2.17 -2.44
N CYS A 50 20.56 1.33 -1.42
CA CYS A 50 21.60 0.42 -0.92
C CYS A 50 21.79 -0.83 -1.79
N TYR A 51 20.69 -1.39 -2.31
CA TYR A 51 20.69 -2.72 -2.95
C TYR A 51 20.03 -2.73 -4.33
N GLY A 52 19.27 -1.68 -4.66
CA GLY A 52 18.63 -1.53 -5.96
C GLY A 52 19.57 -0.95 -7.01
N ALA A 53 19.04 -0.84 -8.23
CA ALA A 53 19.69 -0.11 -9.32
C ALA A 53 19.40 1.40 -9.25
N GLN A 54 18.80 1.89 -8.15
CA GLN A 54 18.31 3.26 -7.98
C GLN A 54 17.30 3.66 -9.06
N THR A 55 16.42 2.72 -9.40
CA THR A 55 15.47 2.84 -10.51
C THR A 55 14.02 2.99 -10.05
N LEU A 56 13.70 2.62 -8.80
CA LEU A 56 12.32 2.69 -8.32
C LEU A 56 11.90 4.13 -8.04
N PHE A 57 12.86 4.99 -7.72
CA PHE A 57 12.65 6.41 -7.47
C PHE A 57 13.35 7.24 -8.55
N PRO A 58 12.63 7.70 -9.60
CA PRO A 58 13.26 8.47 -10.67
C PRO A 58 13.99 9.72 -10.13
N PRO A 59 15.09 10.15 -10.76
CA PRO A 59 15.79 11.37 -10.37
C PRO A 59 14.89 12.61 -10.56
N PRO A 60 15.23 13.78 -9.99
CA PRO A 60 14.44 15.01 -10.09
C PRO A 60 14.00 15.31 -11.54
N SER A 61 12.72 15.05 -11.83
CA SER A 61 12.14 15.12 -13.17
C SER A 61 10.61 15.08 -13.09
N PRO A 62 9.88 15.44 -14.17
CA PRO A 62 8.43 15.23 -14.24
C PRO A 62 8.02 13.78 -14.00
N ALA A 63 8.85 12.82 -14.41
CA ALA A 63 8.60 11.39 -14.18
C ALA A 63 8.61 11.04 -12.68
N ARG A 64 9.51 11.64 -11.88
CA ARG A 64 9.52 11.47 -10.41
C ARG A 64 8.20 11.90 -9.80
N TRP A 65 7.68 13.07 -10.19
CA TRP A 65 6.42 13.58 -9.64
C TRP A 65 5.22 12.72 -10.04
N ASN A 66 5.19 12.21 -11.26
CA ASN A 66 4.16 11.26 -11.68
C ASN A 66 4.24 9.93 -10.90
N CYS A 67 5.45 9.41 -10.69
CA CYS A 67 5.71 8.21 -9.89
C CYS A 67 5.23 8.39 -8.43
N LEU A 68 5.71 9.44 -7.75
CA LEU A 68 5.35 9.73 -6.37
C LEU A 68 3.86 10.08 -6.21
N THR A 69 3.24 10.70 -7.21
CA THR A 69 1.78 10.94 -7.18
C THR A 69 0.99 9.63 -7.21
N ARG A 70 1.37 8.66 -8.06
CA ARG A 70 0.73 7.33 -8.05
C ARG A 70 0.92 6.64 -6.71
N HIS A 71 2.14 6.67 -6.18
CA HIS A 71 2.44 6.13 -4.85
C HIS A 71 1.53 6.74 -3.77
N THR A 72 1.46 8.06 -3.69
CA THR A 72 0.64 8.75 -2.68
C THR A 72 -0.86 8.47 -2.83
N ILE A 73 -1.38 8.35 -4.05
CA ILE A 73 -2.80 7.99 -4.28
C ILE A 73 -3.07 6.57 -3.74
N ALA A 74 -2.19 5.62 -4.03
CA ALA A 74 -2.32 4.24 -3.58
C ALA A 74 -2.20 4.12 -2.06
N ASN A 75 -1.18 4.73 -1.43
CA ASN A 75 -1.01 4.73 0.02
C ASN A 75 -2.20 5.40 0.73
N GLY A 76 -2.63 6.58 0.28
CA GLY A 76 -3.79 7.24 0.89
C GLY A 76 -5.09 6.45 0.76
N ALA A 77 -5.23 5.64 -0.29
CA ALA A 77 -6.36 4.72 -0.45
C ALA A 77 -6.25 3.51 0.49
N LEU A 78 -5.05 2.95 0.68
CA LEU A 78 -4.77 1.90 1.67
C LEU A 78 -5.08 2.38 3.10
N ASP A 79 -4.68 3.60 3.46
CA ASP A 79 -5.02 4.21 4.76
C ASP A 79 -6.54 4.33 4.93
N ALA A 80 -7.24 4.78 3.88
CA ALA A 80 -8.69 4.87 3.89
C ALA A 80 -9.37 3.49 4.06
N LEU A 81 -8.81 2.43 3.47
CA LEU A 81 -9.29 1.06 3.65
C LEU A 81 -9.09 0.57 5.09
N ILE A 82 -7.95 0.88 5.72
CA ILE A 82 -7.71 0.55 7.13
C ILE A 82 -8.78 1.22 8.00
N LEU A 83 -9.02 2.53 7.80
CA LEU A 83 -10.04 3.27 8.53
C LEU A 83 -11.46 2.73 8.27
N LEU A 84 -11.78 2.38 7.02
CA LEU A 84 -13.06 1.78 6.64
C LEU A 84 -13.29 0.44 7.35
N ARG A 85 -12.28 -0.43 7.37
CA ARG A 85 -12.34 -1.73 8.07
C ARG A 85 -12.61 -1.52 9.55
N ASN A 86 -11.87 -0.62 10.18
CA ASN A 86 -12.02 -0.34 11.60
C ASN A 86 -13.41 0.22 11.92
N GLU A 87 -13.94 1.11 11.08
CA GLU A 87 -15.30 1.65 11.26
C GLU A 87 -16.37 0.57 11.18
N ARG A 88 -16.22 -0.37 10.23
CA ARG A 88 -17.13 -1.53 10.06
C ARG A 88 -17.03 -2.55 11.19
N GLN A 89 -15.89 -2.63 11.87
CA GLN A 89 -15.65 -3.56 12.97
C GLN A 89 -16.06 -3.00 14.34
N LYS A 90 -16.48 -1.74 14.42
CA LYS A 90 -17.00 -1.18 15.67
C LYS A 90 -18.26 -1.92 16.12
N PRO A 91 -18.51 -2.01 17.44
CA PRO A 91 -19.78 -2.52 17.97
C PRO A 91 -20.98 -1.78 17.40
N GLU A 92 -22.14 -2.45 17.38
CA GLU A 92 -23.40 -1.88 16.93
C GLU A 92 -23.68 -0.52 17.59
N GLY A 93 -24.13 0.46 16.79
CA GLY A 93 -24.39 1.82 17.24
C GLY A 93 -23.15 2.71 17.48
N ARG A 94 -21.93 2.18 17.29
CA ARG A 94 -20.68 2.98 17.40
C ARG A 94 -20.04 3.33 16.06
N SER A 95 -20.48 2.71 14.96
CA SER A 95 -20.07 3.07 13.61
C SER A 95 -20.72 4.39 13.17
N THR A 96 -19.96 5.23 12.48
CA THR A 96 -20.41 6.50 11.89
C THR A 96 -20.62 6.30 10.38
N PRO A 97 -21.87 6.23 9.88
CA PRO A 97 -22.15 5.97 8.47
C PRO A 97 -21.45 6.95 7.51
N GLU A 98 -21.36 8.23 7.88
CA GLU A 98 -20.73 9.27 7.06
C GLU A 98 -19.23 9.01 6.86
N TRP A 99 -18.56 8.35 7.81
CA TRP A 99 -17.16 7.97 7.68
C TRP A 99 -16.99 6.78 6.75
N ILE A 100 -17.89 5.79 6.85
CA ILE A 100 -17.93 4.65 5.92
C ILE A 100 -18.08 5.15 4.48
N ASP A 101 -19.03 6.06 4.23
CA ASP A 101 -19.26 6.64 2.92
C ASP A 101 -18.05 7.44 2.43
N LYS A 102 -17.46 8.27 3.30
CA LYS A 102 -16.29 9.09 2.95
C LYS A 102 -15.07 8.25 2.59
N PHE A 103 -14.77 7.20 3.35
CA PHE A 103 -13.64 6.32 3.05
C PHE A 103 -13.90 5.47 1.79
N SER A 104 -15.11 4.94 1.63
CA SER A 104 -15.50 4.19 0.43
C SER A 104 -15.41 5.05 -0.83
N SER A 105 -15.84 6.32 -0.74
CA SER A 105 -15.76 7.28 -1.85
C SER A 105 -14.30 7.61 -2.20
N LYS A 106 -13.43 7.81 -1.19
CA LYS A 106 -11.98 8.03 -1.41
C LYS A 106 -11.35 6.85 -2.15
N VAL A 107 -11.60 5.61 -1.73
CA VAL A 107 -11.10 4.40 -2.39
C VAL A 107 -11.56 4.34 -3.84
N THR A 108 -12.84 4.61 -4.09
CA THR A 108 -13.41 4.61 -5.46
C THR A 108 -12.77 5.67 -6.35
N GLN A 109 -12.65 6.91 -5.87
CA GLN A 109 -12.02 8.01 -6.61
C GLN A 109 -10.53 7.75 -6.87
N SER A 110 -9.81 7.16 -5.90
CA SER A 110 -8.41 6.76 -6.08
C SER A 110 -8.27 5.69 -7.15
N LEU A 111 -9.14 4.66 -7.17
CA LEU A 111 -9.15 3.64 -8.21
C LEU A 111 -9.41 4.23 -9.60
N ASP A 112 -10.36 5.15 -9.74
CA ASP A 112 -10.66 5.82 -11.02
C ASP A 112 -9.47 6.68 -11.50
N ARG A 113 -8.79 7.34 -10.57
CA ARG A 113 -7.58 8.10 -10.90
C ARG A 113 -6.43 7.19 -11.33
N ILE A 114 -6.22 6.07 -10.63
CA ILE A 114 -5.18 5.09 -10.95
C ILE A 114 -5.45 4.43 -12.31
N GLU A 115 -6.70 4.08 -12.64
CA GLU A 115 -7.09 3.55 -13.95
C GLU A 115 -6.56 4.43 -15.11
N THR A 116 -6.67 5.74 -14.97
CA THR A 116 -6.15 6.69 -15.98
C THR A 116 -4.63 6.72 -15.99
N LEU A 117 -4.00 6.76 -14.81
CA LEU A 117 -2.54 6.93 -14.69
C LEU A 117 -1.76 5.67 -15.08
N ILE A 118 -2.31 4.49 -14.82
CA ILE A 118 -1.64 3.22 -15.08
C ILE A 118 -1.66 2.83 -16.56
N ASN A 119 -2.68 3.25 -17.31
CA ASN A 119 -2.75 3.02 -18.75
C ASN A 119 -1.51 3.58 -19.47
N ALA A 120 -1.04 4.76 -19.03
CA ALA A 120 0.17 5.41 -19.54
C ALA A 120 1.49 4.71 -19.15
N ARG A 121 1.44 3.66 -18.32
CA ARG A 121 2.59 2.88 -17.84
C ARG A 121 2.76 1.54 -18.57
N THR A 122 1.87 1.19 -19.49
CA THR A 122 1.93 -0.08 -20.22
C THR A 122 3.29 -0.25 -20.91
N GLY A 123 4.04 -1.30 -20.54
CA GLY A 123 5.37 -1.61 -21.07
C GLY A 123 6.55 -0.88 -20.39
N ALA A 124 6.30 -0.01 -19.40
CA ALA A 124 7.36 0.64 -18.65
C ALA A 124 7.99 -0.30 -17.60
N ALA A 125 9.26 -0.07 -17.28
CA ALA A 125 9.89 -0.71 -16.12
C ALA A 125 9.20 -0.26 -14.82
N PRO A 126 8.91 -1.16 -13.87
CA PRO A 126 8.24 -0.81 -12.62
C PRO A 126 8.97 0.26 -11.81
N ASP A 127 8.21 1.15 -11.19
CA ASP A 127 8.69 2.12 -10.21
C ASP A 127 7.92 1.99 -8.89
N ILE A 128 8.26 2.80 -7.88
CA ILE A 128 7.60 2.71 -6.57
C ILE A 128 6.09 3.00 -6.62
N GLY A 129 5.65 3.82 -7.57
CA GLY A 129 4.23 4.10 -7.79
C GLY A 129 3.47 2.88 -8.29
N ASP A 130 4.06 2.11 -9.19
CA ASP A 130 3.48 0.87 -9.70
C ASP A 130 3.41 -0.21 -8.61
N ILE A 131 4.46 -0.35 -7.79
CA ILE A 131 4.47 -1.28 -6.66
C ILE A 131 3.35 -0.94 -5.67
N ALA A 132 3.21 0.33 -5.29
CA ALA A 132 2.14 0.75 -4.37
C ALA A 132 0.74 0.50 -4.95
N CYS A 133 0.53 0.78 -6.24
CA CYS A 133 -0.73 0.48 -6.92
C CYS A 133 -1.05 -1.03 -6.90
N ALA A 134 -0.06 -1.89 -7.14
CA ALA A 134 -0.23 -3.34 -7.09
C ALA A 134 -0.58 -3.82 -5.68
N CYS A 135 0.11 -3.32 -4.65
CA CYS A 135 -0.20 -3.62 -3.26
C CYS A 135 -1.61 -3.17 -2.88
N PHE A 136 -2.02 -1.97 -3.32
CA PHE A 136 -3.37 -1.45 -3.04
C PHE A 136 -4.47 -2.33 -3.62
N VAL A 137 -4.42 -2.67 -4.92
CA VAL A 137 -5.47 -3.50 -5.54
C VAL A 137 -5.38 -4.97 -5.11
N GLY A 138 -4.18 -5.48 -4.80
CA GLY A 138 -4.01 -6.79 -4.18
C GLY A 138 -4.63 -6.86 -2.78
N TYR A 139 -4.52 -5.79 -1.98
CA TYR A 139 -5.17 -5.73 -0.67
C TYR A 139 -6.70 -5.66 -0.78
N LEU A 140 -7.23 -4.97 -1.81
CA LEU A 140 -8.66 -5.02 -2.11
C LEU A 140 -9.12 -6.44 -2.44
N ASP A 141 -8.36 -7.19 -3.23
CA ASP A 141 -8.66 -8.60 -3.54
C ASP A 141 -8.62 -9.51 -2.30
N PHE A 142 -7.84 -9.14 -1.29
CA PHE A 142 -7.74 -9.92 -0.06
C PHE A 142 -8.84 -9.56 0.96
N ARG A 143 -9.02 -8.28 1.30
CA ARG A 143 -9.89 -7.85 2.42
C ARG A 143 -11.21 -7.22 1.99
N PHE A 144 -11.39 -6.87 0.71
CA PHE A 144 -12.51 -6.06 0.23
C PHE A 144 -13.04 -6.50 -1.14
N GLN A 145 -13.16 -7.81 -1.36
CA GLN A 145 -13.63 -8.37 -2.64
C GLN A 145 -15.00 -7.82 -3.06
N GLU A 146 -15.85 -7.48 -2.08
CA GLU A 146 -17.19 -6.91 -2.30
C GLU A 146 -17.18 -5.55 -2.99
N ILE A 147 -16.06 -4.81 -2.95
CA ILE A 147 -15.90 -3.54 -3.66
C ILE A 147 -15.90 -3.77 -5.19
N GLY A 148 -15.49 -4.96 -5.66
CA GLY A 148 -15.54 -5.30 -7.08
C GLY A 148 -14.72 -4.32 -7.95
N TRP A 149 -13.53 -3.93 -7.48
CA TRP A 149 -12.75 -2.80 -8.01
C TRP A 149 -12.45 -2.89 -9.52
N ARG A 150 -12.44 -4.10 -10.11
CA ARG A 150 -12.24 -4.30 -11.55
C ARG A 150 -13.35 -3.70 -12.42
N LYS A 151 -14.57 -3.55 -11.89
CA LYS A 151 -15.70 -3.00 -12.65
C LYS A 151 -15.43 -1.54 -13.03
N GLY A 152 -15.46 -1.25 -14.34
CA GLY A 152 -15.20 0.08 -14.89
C GLY A 152 -13.73 0.45 -15.02
N ARG A 153 -12.79 -0.46 -14.74
CA ARG A 153 -11.34 -0.20 -14.70
C ARG A 153 -10.53 -1.24 -15.49
N PRO A 154 -10.77 -1.34 -16.81
CA PRO A 154 -10.18 -2.39 -17.63
C PRO A 154 -8.66 -2.28 -17.76
N ASN A 155 -8.08 -1.07 -17.80
CA ASN A 155 -6.63 -0.92 -17.96
C ASN A 155 -5.90 -1.36 -16.69
N LEU A 156 -6.39 -0.96 -15.52
CA LEU A 156 -5.86 -1.37 -14.23
C LEU A 156 -6.00 -2.88 -14.03
N ASN A 157 -7.13 -3.46 -14.44
CA ASN A 157 -7.31 -4.91 -14.37
C ASN A 157 -6.31 -5.66 -15.28
N PHE A 158 -6.17 -5.22 -16.53
CA PHE A 158 -5.21 -5.82 -17.47
C PHE A 158 -3.77 -5.68 -16.99
N TRP A 159 -3.39 -4.48 -16.55
CA TRP A 159 -2.06 -4.21 -16.02
C TRP A 159 -1.78 -5.07 -14.78
N PHE A 160 -2.73 -5.15 -13.83
CA PHE A 160 -2.51 -5.89 -12.59
C PHE A 160 -2.37 -7.39 -12.85
N ALA A 161 -3.16 -7.96 -13.77
CA ALA A 161 -3.04 -9.35 -14.16
C ALA A 161 -1.64 -9.70 -14.71
N ALA A 162 -1.00 -8.79 -15.45
CA ALA A 162 0.37 -8.98 -15.89
C ALA A 162 1.40 -8.70 -14.77
N PHE A 163 1.14 -7.69 -13.94
CA PHE A 163 2.04 -7.29 -12.87
C PHE A 163 2.11 -8.35 -11.75
N SER A 164 1.01 -9.03 -11.46
CA SER A 164 0.92 -10.08 -10.43
C SER A 164 1.75 -11.32 -10.74
N GLU A 165 2.07 -11.57 -12.02
CA GLU A 165 2.91 -12.70 -12.44
C GLU A 165 4.41 -12.49 -12.17
N ARG A 166 4.81 -11.30 -11.71
CA ARG A 166 6.22 -11.02 -11.39
C ARG A 166 6.68 -11.90 -10.22
N PRO A 167 7.92 -12.44 -10.24
CA PRO A 167 8.42 -13.28 -9.16
C PRO A 167 8.31 -12.64 -7.77
N SER A 168 8.54 -11.33 -7.67
CA SER A 168 8.39 -10.58 -6.42
C SER A 168 6.95 -10.60 -5.90
N MET A 169 5.94 -10.44 -6.77
CA MET A 169 4.53 -10.43 -6.40
C MET A 169 4.07 -11.82 -5.95
N ILE A 170 4.51 -12.88 -6.63
CA ILE A 170 4.21 -14.27 -6.26
C ILE A 170 4.83 -14.61 -4.91
N ALA A 171 6.11 -14.27 -4.72
CA ALA A 171 6.85 -14.54 -3.49
C ALA A 171 6.29 -13.82 -2.25
N THR A 172 5.62 -12.69 -2.46
CA THR A 172 4.97 -11.91 -1.40
C THR A 172 3.45 -11.95 -1.49
N SER A 173 2.89 -13.02 -2.07
CA SER A 173 1.45 -13.21 -2.08
C SER A 173 0.91 -13.22 -0.65
N VAL A 174 -0.27 -12.62 -0.45
CA VAL A 174 -0.85 -12.51 0.88
C VAL A 174 -1.15 -13.91 1.41
N ILE A 175 -0.64 -14.20 2.60
CA ILE A 175 -0.99 -15.40 3.36
C ILE A 175 -2.07 -14.98 4.35
N ASP A 176 -3.26 -15.56 4.23
CA ASP A 176 -4.31 -15.34 5.21
C ASP A 176 -3.92 -16.03 6.53
N ASP A 177 -3.58 -15.20 7.50
CA ASP A 177 -3.21 -15.59 8.85
C ASP A 177 -4.22 -15.12 9.90
N SER A 178 -5.42 -14.69 9.45
CA SER A 178 -6.50 -14.26 10.34
C SER A 178 -7.31 -15.39 10.97
#